data_AF-A0A2K9C8P9-F1
#
_entry.id   AF-A0A2K9C8P9-F1
#
_cell.length_a   1.000
_cell.length_b   1.000
_cell.length_c   1.000
_cell.angle_alpha   90.00
_cell.angle_beta   90.00
_cell.angle_gamma   90.00
#
_symmetry.space_group_name_H-M   'P 1'
#
loop_
_entity.id
_entity.type
_entity.pdbx_description
1 polymer ?
#
loop_
_entity_poly.entity_id
_entity_poly.type
_entity_poly.pdbx_seq_one_letter_code
_entity_poly.pdbx_strand_id
1 'polypeptide(L)'
;MEKNRWSVERDKKGFIHVRLNQKTGNFKTKAEAIDMARKMAKGNRTILRIHTDKSGYDIVDYTSIQTSNEIFDKTLSDVKLARAELTVAKVEKQKRKSELKVAHETEHYIAKRKYDLAKERLKKSKMNLKNALKNNKRALKTINN
;
A
#
# COMPACT_ATOMS: atom_id res chain seq x y z
N MET A 1 41.17 0.07 -28.68
CA MET A 1 39.88 0.64 -28.25
C MET A 1 39.46 -0.06 -26.97
N GLU A 2 39.57 0.59 -25.82
CA GLU A 2 39.02 0.04 -24.58
C GLU A 2 37.50 -0.05 -24.71
N LYS A 3 36.95 -1.25 -24.53
CA LYS A 3 35.51 -1.45 -24.58
C LYS A 3 34.92 -0.82 -23.32
N ASN A 4 34.11 0.22 -23.49
CA ASN A 4 33.30 0.81 -22.43
C ASN A 4 32.39 -0.28 -21.83
N ARG A 5 32.69 -0.74 -20.61
CA ARG A 5 31.90 -1.75 -19.90
C ARG A 5 31.08 -1.12 -18.78
N TRP A 6 29.93 -1.72 -18.51
CA TRP A 6 29.01 -1.28 -17.46
C TRP A 6 29.11 -2.17 -16.24
N SER A 7 28.92 -1.59 -15.06
CA SER A 7 28.97 -2.25 -13.76
C SER A 7 27.69 -2.00 -12.97
N VAL A 8 27.31 -2.99 -12.17
CA VAL A 8 26.20 -2.92 -11.22
C VAL A 8 26.79 -3.14 -9.84
N GLU A 9 26.71 -2.13 -8.98
CA GLU A 9 27.33 -2.14 -7.66
C GLU A 9 26.32 -1.74 -6.59
N ARG A 10 26.47 -2.29 -5.38
CA ARG A 10 25.70 -1.88 -4.21
C ARG A 10 26.55 -0.95 -3.35
N ASP A 11 26.01 0.20 -2.98
CA ASP A 11 26.70 1.12 -2.06
C ASP A 11 26.53 0.70 -0.58
N LYS A 12 27.24 1.39 0.33
CA LYS A 12 27.15 1.16 1.77
C LYS A 12 25.75 1.44 2.35
N LYS A 13 24.92 2.21 1.65
CA LYS A 13 23.53 2.53 2.03
C LYS A 13 22.55 1.50 1.46
N GLY A 14 23.01 0.51 0.71
CA GLY A 14 22.20 -0.54 0.10
C GLY A 14 21.58 -0.16 -1.26
N PHE A 15 21.88 1.02 -1.81
CA PHE A 15 21.42 1.44 -3.13
C PHE A 15 22.17 0.72 -4.23
N ILE A 16 21.46 0.44 -5.33
CA ILE A 16 22.04 -0.20 -6.50
C ILE A 16 22.39 0.87 -7.53
N HIS A 17 23.62 0.82 -8.02
CA HIS A 17 24.19 1.77 -8.95
C HIS A 17 24.53 1.09 -10.27
N VAL A 18 24.09 1.68 -11.38
CA VAL A 18 24.60 1.33 -12.71
C VAL A 18 25.57 2.43 -13.13
N ARG A 19 26.83 2.07 -13.33
CA ARG A 19 27.91 3.02 -13.69
C ARG A 19 28.79 2.45 -14.80
N LEU A 20 29.33 3.34 -15.62
CA LEU A 20 30.38 2.98 -16.56
C LEU A 20 31.66 2.69 -15.78
N ASN A 21 32.24 1.51 -15.97
CA ASN A 21 33.49 1.10 -15.36
C ASN A 21 34.34 0.35 -16.39
N GLN A 22 35.31 1.06 -16.95
CA GLN A 22 36.17 0.56 -18.03
C GLN A 22 37.11 -0.57 -17.59
N LYS A 23 37.38 -0.71 -16.28
CA LYS A 23 38.35 -1.69 -15.75
C LYS A 23 37.69 -2.97 -15.22
N THR A 24 36.52 -2.87 -14.58
CA THR A 24 35.88 -4.01 -13.91
C THR A 24 34.41 -4.20 -14.29
N GLY A 25 33.93 -3.53 -15.33
CA GLY A 25 32.56 -3.69 -15.81
C GLY A 25 32.28 -5.11 -16.33
N ASN A 26 31.19 -5.71 -15.84
CA ASN A 26 30.77 -7.07 -16.19
C ASN A 26 29.79 -7.11 -17.38
N PHE A 27 29.22 -5.97 -17.77
CA PHE A 27 28.21 -5.90 -18.81
C PHE A 27 28.74 -5.20 -20.06
N LYS A 28 28.41 -5.76 -21.24
CA LYS A 28 28.84 -5.23 -22.53
C LYS A 28 27.98 -4.03 -22.94
N THR A 29 26.71 -4.04 -22.58
CA THR A 29 25.78 -2.94 -22.88
C THR A 29 25.18 -2.33 -21.62
N LYS A 30 24.78 -1.05 -21.73
CA LYS A 30 24.07 -0.35 -20.66
C LYS A 30 22.73 -1.02 -20.35
N ALA A 31 22.03 -1.49 -21.39
CA ALA A 31 20.73 -2.13 -21.26
C ALA A 31 20.80 -3.41 -20.41
N GLU A 32 21.78 -4.29 -20.66
CA GLU A 32 22.01 -5.49 -19.85
C GLU A 32 22.27 -5.17 -18.37
N ALA A 33 23.09 -4.16 -18.10
CA ALA A 33 23.39 -3.72 -16.74
C ALA A 33 22.14 -3.16 -16.04
N ILE A 34 21.32 -2.36 -16.76
CA ILE A 34 20.07 -1.82 -16.23
C ILE A 34 19.09 -2.95 -15.89
N ASP A 35 18.92 -3.93 -16.77
CA ASP A 35 17.99 -5.04 -16.52
C ASP A 35 18.40 -5.90 -15.32
N MET A 36 19.69 -6.18 -15.18
CA MET A 36 20.19 -6.87 -13.99
C MET A 36 19.98 -6.03 -12.72
N ALA A 37 20.32 -4.73 -12.79
CA ALA A 37 20.17 -3.82 -11.66
C ALA A 37 18.70 -3.64 -11.26
N ARG A 38 17.76 -3.64 -12.20
CA ARG A 38 16.31 -3.64 -11.94
C ARG A 38 15.87 -4.90 -11.22
N LYS A 39 16.32 -6.09 -11.65
CA LYS A 39 16.01 -7.35 -10.96
C LYS A 39 16.53 -7.33 -9.52
N MET A 40 17.77 -6.90 -9.32
CA MET A 40 18.36 -6.79 -7.99
C MET A 40 17.65 -5.72 -7.14
N ALA A 41 17.32 -4.55 -7.69
CA ALA A 41 16.73 -3.46 -6.93
C ALA A 41 15.29 -3.79 -6.53
N LYS A 42 14.53 -4.42 -7.42
CA LYS A 42 13.19 -4.92 -7.14
C LYS A 42 13.20 -6.04 -6.10
N GLY A 43 14.11 -7.01 -6.20
CA GLY A 43 14.22 -8.11 -5.24
C GLY A 43 14.65 -7.66 -3.83
N ASN A 44 15.49 -6.62 -3.74
CA ASN A 44 15.99 -6.07 -2.47
C ASN A 44 15.24 -4.82 -2.00
N ARG A 45 14.19 -4.39 -2.71
CA ARG A 45 13.36 -3.21 -2.40
C ARG A 45 14.19 -1.97 -2.08
N THR A 46 15.08 -1.63 -2.99
CA THR A 46 16.04 -0.54 -2.82
C THR A 46 15.98 0.43 -3.99
N ILE A 47 16.61 1.58 -3.82
CA ILE A 47 16.69 2.60 -4.84
C ILE A 47 17.75 2.19 -5.88
N LEU A 48 17.34 2.21 -7.15
CA LEU A 48 18.21 2.07 -8.31
C LEU A 48 18.63 3.46 -8.80
N ARG A 49 19.93 3.66 -8.99
CA ARG A 49 20.52 4.89 -9.54
C ARG A 49 21.28 4.57 -10.82
N ILE A 50 20.79 5.06 -11.95
CA ILE A 50 21.39 4.83 -13.27
C ILE A 50 22.20 6.08 -13.63
N HIS A 51 23.52 5.97 -13.60
CA HIS A 51 24.39 7.11 -13.92
C HIS A 51 24.39 7.35 -15.42
N THR A 52 24.33 8.63 -15.80
CA THR A 52 24.50 9.08 -17.19
C THR A 52 25.91 9.65 -17.39
N ASP A 53 26.30 9.89 -18.65
CA ASP A 53 27.62 10.45 -18.96
C ASP A 53 27.74 11.92 -18.52
N LYS A 54 26.60 12.58 -18.27
CA LYS A 54 26.51 13.85 -17.55
C LYS A 54 26.49 13.55 -16.06
N SER A 55 27.00 14.45 -15.23
CA SER A 55 27.18 14.31 -13.77
C SER A 55 25.91 14.01 -12.92
N GLY A 56 24.79 13.65 -13.55
CA GLY A 56 23.54 13.21 -12.92
C GLY A 56 23.23 11.72 -13.11
N TYR A 57 22.19 11.30 -12.40
CA TYR A 57 21.68 9.93 -12.41
C TYR A 57 20.16 9.90 -12.39
N ASP A 58 19.58 8.93 -13.08
CA ASP A 58 18.15 8.63 -12.98
C ASP A 58 17.90 7.79 -11.73
N ILE A 59 16.80 8.07 -11.03
CA ILE A 59 16.40 7.35 -9.82
C ILE A 59 15.14 6.53 -10.14
N VAL A 60 15.19 5.24 -9.82
CA VAL A 60 13.99 4.39 -9.76
C VAL A 60 13.86 3.84 -8.35
N ASP A 61 12.78 4.21 -7.66
CA ASP A 61 12.52 3.80 -6.30
C ASP A 61 11.67 2.53 -6.23
N TYR A 62 12.25 1.45 -5.72
CA TYR A 62 11.57 0.18 -5.49
C TYR A 62 11.24 -0.07 -4.00
N THR A 63 11.52 0.87 -3.09
CA THR A 63 11.26 0.70 -1.65
C THR A 63 9.77 0.71 -1.33
N SER A 64 8.98 1.42 -2.13
CA SER A 64 7.53 1.59 -1.97
C SER A 64 6.69 0.43 -2.53
N ILE A 65 7.31 -0.53 -3.21
CA ILE A 65 6.59 -1.71 -3.73
C ILE A 65 6.23 -2.61 -2.55
N GLN A 66 4.93 -2.75 -2.31
CA GLN A 66 4.41 -3.74 -1.38
C GLN A 66 4.42 -5.12 -2.06
N THR A 67 4.93 -6.11 -1.36
CA THR A 67 4.83 -7.52 -1.72
C THR A 67 3.37 -8.00 -1.64
N SER A 68 3.03 -9.08 -2.36
CA SER A 68 1.69 -9.68 -2.29
C SER A 68 1.29 -10.01 -0.84
N ASN A 69 2.24 -10.47 -0.01
CA ASN A 69 2.03 -10.73 1.41
C ASN A 69 1.71 -9.46 2.20
N GLU A 70 2.47 -8.39 2.03
CA GLU A 70 2.20 -7.11 2.70
C GLU A 70 0.83 -6.52 2.29
N ILE A 71 0.47 -6.65 1.01
CA ILE A 71 -0.85 -6.22 0.52
C ILE A 71 -1.95 -7.03 1.20
N PHE A 72 -1.77 -8.34 1.33
CA PHE A 72 -2.73 -9.19 2.04
C PHE A 72 -2.83 -8.85 3.52
N ASP A 73 -1.72 -8.71 4.23
CA ASP A 73 -1.71 -8.38 5.65
C ASP A 73 -2.37 -7.02 5.93
N LYS A 74 -2.12 -6.05 5.05
CA LYS A 74 -2.81 -4.76 5.07
C LYS A 74 -4.32 -4.92 4.87
N THR A 75 -4.74 -5.60 3.81
CA THR A 75 -6.18 -5.80 3.54
C THR A 75 -6.87 -6.64 4.61
N LEU A 76 -6.17 -7.57 5.25
CA LEU A 76 -6.67 -8.34 6.39
C LEU A 76 -6.89 -7.44 7.61
N SER A 77 -5.95 -6.53 7.86
CA SER A 77 -6.08 -5.51 8.90
C SER A 77 -7.27 -4.57 8.62
N ASP A 78 -7.46 -4.15 7.37
CA ASP A 78 -8.63 -3.35 6.95
C ASP A 78 -9.95 -4.08 7.24
N VAL A 79 -10.00 -5.41 7.02
CA VAL A 79 -11.18 -6.22 7.37
C VAL A 79 -11.44 -6.21 8.88
N LYS A 80 -10.39 -6.36 9.70
CA LYS A 80 -10.53 -6.31 11.18
C LYS A 80 -11.05 -4.95 11.64
N LEU A 81 -10.50 -3.86 11.11
CA LEU A 81 -10.94 -2.50 11.40
C LEU A 81 -12.40 -2.28 10.98
N ALA A 82 -12.79 -2.68 9.77
CA ALA A 82 -14.16 -2.53 9.28
C ALA A 82 -15.17 -3.36 10.10
N ARG A 83 -14.77 -4.51 10.65
CA ARG A 83 -15.61 -5.28 11.61
C ARG A 83 -15.80 -4.54 12.92
N ALA A 84 -14.74 -3.94 13.46
CA ALA A 84 -14.81 -3.14 14.68
C ALA A 84 -15.72 -1.92 14.47
N GLU A 85 -15.55 -1.17 13.38
CA GLU A 85 -16.40 -0.03 13.02
C GLU A 85 -17.87 -0.42 12.90
N LEU A 86 -18.16 -1.55 12.24
CA LEU A 86 -19.53 -2.05 12.11
C LEU A 86 -20.14 -2.38 13.47
N THR A 87 -19.35 -2.94 14.39
CA THR A 87 -19.79 -3.29 15.74
C THR A 87 -20.13 -2.02 16.52
N VAL A 88 -19.24 -1.03 16.52
CA VAL A 88 -19.48 0.29 17.13
C VAL A 88 -20.72 0.94 16.55
N ALA A 89 -20.90 0.93 15.22
CA ALA A 89 -22.07 1.52 14.58
C ALA A 89 -23.39 0.81 14.94
N LYS A 90 -23.37 -0.52 15.17
CA LYS A 90 -24.53 -1.27 15.67
C LYS A 90 -24.90 -0.85 17.08
N VAL A 91 -23.92 -0.79 17.98
CA VAL A 91 -24.11 -0.39 19.38
C VAL A 91 -24.64 1.05 19.45
N GLU A 92 -24.01 1.97 18.70
CA GLU A 92 -24.45 3.37 18.66
C GLU A 92 -25.89 3.50 18.15
N LYS A 93 -26.26 2.78 17.09
CA LYS A 93 -27.66 2.78 16.61
C LYS A 93 -28.64 2.28 17.68
N GLN A 94 -28.30 1.20 18.40
CA GLN A 94 -29.14 0.67 19.47
C GLN A 94 -29.29 1.67 20.62
N LYS A 95 -28.19 2.32 21.00
CA LYS A 95 -28.19 3.40 22.00
C LYS A 95 -29.11 4.54 21.56
N ARG A 96 -28.92 5.10 20.35
CA ARG A 96 -29.77 6.19 19.83
C ARG A 96 -31.24 5.81 19.66
N LYS A 97 -31.52 4.55 19.31
CA LYS A 97 -32.90 4.04 19.26
C LYS A 97 -33.55 4.07 20.64
N SER A 98 -32.81 3.71 21.68
CA SER A 98 -33.30 3.70 23.05
C SER A 98 -33.50 5.12 23.57
N GLU A 99 -32.54 6.02 23.31
CA GLU A 99 -32.67 7.46 23.61
C GLU A 99 -33.91 8.07 22.94
N LEU A 100 -34.15 7.77 21.65
CA LEU A 100 -35.34 8.26 20.94
C LEU A 100 -36.65 7.78 21.55
N LYS A 101 -36.70 6.55 22.08
CA LYS A 101 -37.92 6.00 22.70
C LYS A 101 -38.29 6.69 24.00
N VAL A 102 -37.31 7.20 24.74
CA VAL A 102 -37.50 7.83 26.06
C VAL A 102 -37.40 9.35 26.00
N ALA A 103 -37.14 9.92 24.81
CA ALA A 103 -37.00 11.36 24.63
C ALA A 103 -38.32 12.08 24.88
N HIS A 104 -38.27 13.15 25.69
CA HIS A 104 -39.38 14.07 25.85
C HIS A 104 -39.67 14.85 24.56
N GLU A 105 -40.88 15.39 24.46
CA GLU A 105 -41.40 16.04 23.25
C GLU A 105 -40.51 17.19 22.75
N THR A 106 -39.92 17.95 23.67
CA THR A 106 -38.98 19.05 23.39
C THR A 106 -37.66 18.59 22.79
N GLU A 107 -37.21 17.36 23.07
CA GLU A 107 -35.92 16.81 22.60
C GLU A 107 -36.09 15.77 21.48
N HIS A 108 -37.32 15.35 21.20
CA HIS A 108 -37.64 14.26 20.29
C HIS A 108 -37.09 14.49 18.88
N TYR A 109 -37.14 15.74 18.38
CA TYR A 109 -36.54 16.10 17.08
C TYR A 109 -35.03 15.84 17.04
N ILE A 110 -34.31 16.22 18.10
CA ILE A 110 -32.85 16.04 18.19
C ILE A 110 -32.51 14.55 18.29
N ALA A 111 -33.23 13.81 19.15
CA ALA A 111 -33.05 12.37 19.30
C ALA A 111 -33.31 11.62 17.98
N LYS A 112 -34.34 12.02 17.23
CA LYS A 112 -34.68 11.45 15.92
C LYS A 112 -33.56 11.67 14.92
N ARG A 113 -33.04 12.90 14.83
CA ARG A 113 -31.92 13.23 13.94
C ARG A 113 -30.66 12.42 14.29
N LYS A 114 -30.33 12.28 15.58
CA LYS A 114 -29.20 11.43 16.03
C LYS A 114 -29.38 9.97 15.63
N TYR A 115 -30.59 9.43 15.76
CA TYR A 115 -30.90 8.05 15.35
C TYR A 115 -30.77 7.85 13.83
N ASP A 116 -31.25 8.80 13.02
CA ASP A 116 -31.13 8.72 11.57
C ASP A 116 -29.67 8.80 11.11
N LEU A 117 -28.85 9.67 11.71
CA LEU A 117 -27.41 9.71 11.48
C LEU A 117 -26.73 8.38 11.84
N ALA A 118 -27.12 7.76 12.96
CA ALA A 118 -26.61 6.45 13.36
C ALA A 118 -27.01 5.33 12.37
N LYS A 119 -28.21 5.40 11.78
CA LYS A 119 -28.63 4.48 10.71
C LYS A 119 -27.76 4.62 9.47
N GLU A 120 -27.51 5.85 9.01
CA GLU A 120 -26.65 6.09 7.85
C GLU A 120 -25.20 5.66 8.10
N ARG A 121 -24.67 5.93 9.29
CA ARG A 121 -23.34 5.42 9.70
C ARG A 121 -23.28 3.90 9.64
N LEU A 122 -24.30 3.21 10.17
CA LEU A 122 -24.37 1.74 10.11
C LEU A 122 -24.41 1.23 8.66
N LYS A 123 -25.17 1.88 7.78
CA LYS A 123 -25.22 1.54 6.35
C LYS A 123 -23.85 1.70 5.70
N LYS A 124 -23.15 2.81 5.97
CA LYS A 124 -21.79 3.05 5.47
C LYS A 124 -20.80 1.99 5.97
N SER A 125 -20.80 1.68 7.27
CA SER A 125 -19.92 0.64 7.84
C SER A 125 -20.16 -0.75 7.25
N LYS A 126 -21.42 -1.11 6.92
CA LYS A 126 -21.71 -2.37 6.20
C LYS A 126 -21.10 -2.39 4.81
N MET A 127 -21.19 -1.29 4.05
CA MET A 127 -20.58 -1.18 2.72
C MET A 127 -19.05 -1.23 2.81
N ASN A 128 -18.46 -0.55 3.78
CA ASN A 128 -17.01 -0.59 4.03
C ASN A 128 -16.52 -2.01 4.29
N LEU A 129 -17.21 -2.76 5.17
CA LEU A 129 -16.86 -4.16 5.45
C LEU A 129 -16.96 -5.03 4.18
N LYS A 130 -18.02 -4.87 3.39
CA LYS A 130 -18.17 -5.61 2.12
C LYS A 130 -17.00 -5.32 1.17
N ASN A 131 -16.58 -4.06 1.05
CA ASN A 131 -15.47 -3.66 0.21
C ASN A 131 -14.13 -4.18 0.74
N ALA A 132 -13.89 -4.10 2.06
CA ALA A 132 -12.69 -4.64 2.69
C ALA A 132 -12.56 -6.16 2.45
N LEU A 133 -13.66 -6.91 2.63
CA LEU A 133 -13.69 -8.35 2.35
C LEU A 133 -13.41 -8.66 0.87
N LYS A 134 -13.98 -7.88 -0.06
CA LYS A 134 -13.72 -8.02 -1.49
C LYS A 134 -12.25 -7.78 -1.83
N ASN A 135 -11.63 -6.75 -1.24
CA ASN A 135 -10.23 -6.41 -1.46
C ASN A 135 -9.30 -7.48 -0.89
N ASN A 136 -9.56 -7.95 0.34
CA ASN A 136 -8.77 -9.03 0.94
C ASN A 136 -8.88 -10.34 0.14
N LYS A 137 -10.07 -10.70 -0.35
CA LYS A 137 -10.26 -11.85 -1.24
C LYS A 137 -9.44 -11.73 -2.54
N ARG A 138 -9.32 -10.52 -3.10
CA ARG A 138 -8.48 -10.26 -4.28
C ARG A 138 -7.00 -10.43 -3.95
N ALA A 139 -6.54 -9.84 -2.84
CA ALA A 139 -5.16 -9.95 -2.39
C ALA A 139 -4.75 -11.41 -2.12
N LEU A 140 -5.64 -12.22 -1.51
CA LEU A 140 -5.39 -13.63 -1.25
C LEU A 140 -5.14 -14.43 -2.54
N LYS A 141 -5.87 -14.13 -3.62
CA LYS A 141 -5.64 -14.77 -4.93
C LYS A 141 -4.28 -14.42 -5.52
N THR A 142 -3.75 -13.24 -5.20
CA THR A 142 -2.45 -12.77 -5.69
C THR A 142 -1.27 -13.39 -4.93
N ILE A 143 -1.50 -13.99 -3.76
CA ILE A 143 -0.49 -14.76 -3.03
C ILE A 143 -0.43 -16.21 -3.51
N ASN A 144 -1.59 -16.78 -3.85
CA ASN A 144 -1.70 -18.20 -4.21
C ASN A 144 -1.37 -18.50 -5.69
N ASN A 145 -1.01 -17.47 -6.47
CA ASN A 145 -0.57 -17.57 -7.87
C ASN A 145 0.92 -17.21 -7.95
#